data_AF-A0A9P0GMZ9-F1
#
_entry.id   AF-A0A9P0GMZ9-F1
#
_cell.length_a   1.000
_cell.length_b   1.000
_cell.length_c   1.000
_cell.angle_alpha   90.00
_cell.angle_beta   90.00
_cell.angle_gamma   90.00
#
_symmetry.space_group_name_H-M   'P 1'
#
loop_
_entity.id
_entity.type
_entity.pdbx_description
1 polymer ?
#
loop_
_entity_poly.entity_id
_entity_poly.type
_entity_poly.pdbx_seq_one_letter_code
_entity_poly.pdbx_strand_id
1 'polypeptide(L)'
;MPLQWMICLLHTNELLLRHLMNYLNGKTTEPKGFSGDIVDITALSTDAKYMYEMWQGISTGVLKGDLALKAAGKMSHSRWLTTANRVLRLYVVNNEPFQNVKMLTKFIVKVYAMCWFEIKCQWSCKDGARHLFRIIGKSRYLPEEITKVIDPVIERNGFFGHPENLLIAILWDNRKHMRELALRRILKYRSTAEIEDVRIFRAVERSVKLVTEASIAVYCPEARDEFIRD
;
A
#
# COMPACT_ATOMS: atom_id res chain seq x y z
N MET A 1 12.05 1.71 19.17
CA MET A 1 11.70 0.78 18.06
C MET A 1 12.51 1.18 16.83
N PRO A 2 13.10 0.25 16.07
CA PRO A 2 13.97 0.59 14.96
C PRO A 2 13.19 1.14 13.76
N LEU A 3 13.71 2.21 13.14
CA LEU A 3 13.18 2.83 11.92
C LEU A 3 13.07 1.86 10.73
N GLN A 4 13.82 0.75 10.76
CA GLN A 4 13.82 -0.31 9.76
C GLN A 4 12.42 -0.82 9.37
N TRP A 5 11.50 -0.98 10.34
CA TRP A 5 10.14 -1.45 10.05
C TRP A 5 9.35 -0.52 9.12
N MET A 6 9.44 0.78 9.40
CA MET A 6 8.83 1.83 8.58
C MET A 6 9.47 1.89 7.19
N ILE A 7 10.79 1.73 7.11
CA ILE A 7 11.53 1.71 5.83
C ILE A 7 11.06 0.53 4.96
N CYS A 8 10.94 -0.68 5.50
CA CYS A 8 10.48 -1.85 4.75
C CYS A 8 9.05 -1.68 4.20
N LEU A 9 8.12 -1.10 4.99
CA LEU A 9 6.74 -0.84 4.56
C LEU A 9 6.68 0.21 3.44
N LEU A 10 7.38 1.33 3.62
CA LEU A 10 7.43 2.39 2.61
C LEU A 10 8.10 1.88 1.31
N HIS A 11 9.21 1.16 1.43
CA HIS A 11 9.92 0.60 0.27
C HIS A 11 9.04 -0.36 -0.54
N THR A 12 8.26 -1.22 0.14
CA THR A 12 7.29 -2.11 -0.53
C THR A 12 6.29 -1.31 -1.37
N ASN A 13 5.73 -0.23 -0.81
CA ASN A 13 4.78 0.65 -1.48
C ASN A 13 5.41 1.43 -2.67
N GLU A 14 6.65 1.91 -2.50
CA GLU A 14 7.42 2.60 -3.53
C GLU A 14 7.77 1.70 -4.73
N LEU A 15 8.13 0.44 -4.48
CA LEU A 15 8.48 -0.50 -5.55
C LEU A 15 7.29 -0.83 -6.46
N LEU A 16 6.06 -0.83 -5.96
CA LEU A 16 4.87 -1.05 -6.78
C LEU A 16 4.68 0.10 -7.78
N LEU A 17 4.78 1.34 -7.31
CA LEU A 17 4.69 2.52 -8.16
C LEU A 17 5.81 2.55 -9.22
N ARG A 18 7.04 2.17 -8.84
CA ARG A 18 8.19 2.05 -9.77
C ARG A 18 7.91 1.06 -10.91
N HIS A 19 7.53 -0.17 -10.59
CA HIS A 19 7.33 -1.21 -11.60
C HIS A 19 6.13 -0.89 -12.49
N LEU A 20 5.07 -0.31 -11.92
CA LEU A 20 3.92 0.15 -12.68
C LEU A 20 4.28 1.26 -13.68
N MET A 21 5.12 2.23 -13.32
CA MET A 21 5.57 3.27 -14.27
C MET A 21 6.45 2.71 -15.39
N ASN A 22 7.35 1.77 -15.06
CA ASN A 22 8.15 1.09 -16.09
C ASN A 22 7.27 0.34 -17.09
N TYR A 23 6.20 -0.30 -16.62
CA TYR A 23 5.25 -1.05 -17.44
C TYR A 23 4.33 -0.14 -18.26
N LEU A 24 3.75 0.88 -17.62
CA LEU A 24 2.79 1.81 -18.24
C LEU A 24 3.43 2.83 -19.19
N ASN A 25 4.71 2.74 -19.51
CA ASN A 25 5.21 3.35 -20.74
C ASN A 25 4.65 2.65 -22.02
N GLY A 26 3.91 1.53 -21.88
CA GLY A 26 3.42 0.70 -22.98
C GLY A 26 1.98 0.96 -23.52
N LYS A 27 0.92 0.99 -22.67
CA LYS A 27 -0.51 0.96 -23.09
C LYS A 27 -1.53 1.26 -21.96
N THR A 28 -2.83 1.23 -22.31
CA THR A 28 -3.95 2.03 -21.73
C THR A 28 -5.10 1.19 -21.13
N THR A 29 -5.79 1.50 -20.00
CA THR A 29 -6.91 2.48 -19.91
C THR A 29 -7.56 2.62 -18.50
N GLU A 30 -8.05 3.84 -18.19
CA GLU A 30 -9.32 4.28 -17.53
C GLU A 30 -10.03 3.63 -16.27
N PRO A 31 -11.09 4.24 -15.65
CA PRO A 31 -11.15 4.43 -14.18
C PRO A 31 -12.45 3.91 -13.48
N LYS A 32 -12.64 3.99 -12.15
CA LYS A 32 -13.23 5.13 -11.38
C LYS A 32 -12.77 5.15 -9.89
N GLY A 33 -13.06 6.24 -9.14
CA GLY A 33 -12.49 6.66 -7.82
C GLY A 33 -13.08 6.07 -6.51
N PHE A 34 -12.69 6.64 -5.34
CA PHE A 34 -13.26 6.55 -3.96
C PHE A 34 -12.41 7.44 -2.97
N SER A 35 -12.92 7.82 -1.78
CA SER A 35 -12.35 8.87 -0.87
C SER A 35 -12.17 8.46 0.62
N GLY A 36 -11.49 9.31 1.43
CA GLY A 36 -11.34 9.21 2.90
C GLY A 36 -10.45 10.32 3.53
N ASP A 37 -10.46 10.49 4.85
CA ASP A 37 -9.80 11.56 5.67
C ASP A 37 -8.89 10.96 6.78
N ILE A 38 -7.96 11.64 7.49
CA ILE A 38 -7.13 12.87 7.34
C ILE A 38 -5.82 12.57 8.11
N VAL A 39 -4.68 13.10 7.64
CA VAL A 39 -3.35 13.02 8.31
C VAL A 39 -3.09 14.32 9.09
N ASP A 40 -2.27 14.31 10.15
CA ASP A 40 -1.71 15.57 10.69
C ASP A 40 -0.79 16.22 9.63
N ILE A 41 -1.35 17.21 8.93
CA ILE A 41 -0.73 17.90 7.80
C ILE A 41 0.44 18.79 8.27
N THR A 42 0.50 19.16 9.55
CA THR A 42 1.50 20.10 10.07
C THR A 42 2.87 19.45 10.27
N ALA A 43 2.90 18.14 10.54
CA ALA A 43 4.12 17.33 10.69
C ALA A 43 4.67 16.80 9.34
N LEU A 44 4.06 17.14 8.20
CA LEU A 44 4.48 16.67 6.88
C LEU A 44 5.58 17.55 6.27
N SER A 45 6.58 16.92 5.64
CA SER A 45 7.53 17.62 4.76
C SER A 45 6.82 18.27 3.57
N THR A 46 7.40 19.32 2.98
CA THR A 46 6.84 20.05 1.83
C THR A 46 6.35 19.15 0.69
N ASP A 47 7.15 18.14 0.29
CA ASP A 47 6.77 17.17 -0.74
C ASP A 47 5.56 16.30 -0.32
N ALA A 48 5.48 15.91 0.95
CA ALA A 48 4.38 15.08 1.47
C ALA A 48 3.08 15.87 1.64
N LYS A 49 3.19 17.13 2.07
CA LYS A 49 2.05 18.06 2.12
C LYS A 49 1.53 18.37 0.71
N TYR A 50 2.41 18.56 -0.27
CA TYR A 50 1.99 18.71 -1.67
C TYR A 50 1.30 17.44 -2.20
N MET A 51 1.82 16.25 -1.89
CA MET A 51 1.13 15.00 -2.25
C MET A 51 -0.26 14.94 -1.64
N TYR A 52 -0.40 15.34 -0.37
CA TYR A 52 -1.67 15.34 0.35
C TYR A 52 -2.68 16.30 -0.28
N GLU A 53 -2.28 17.56 -0.53
CA GLU A 53 -3.12 18.59 -1.16
C GLU A 53 -3.60 18.14 -2.57
N MET A 54 -2.71 17.53 -3.37
CA MET A 54 -3.04 17.00 -4.70
C MET A 54 -3.93 15.76 -4.62
N TRP A 55 -3.62 14.81 -3.73
CA TRP A 55 -4.40 13.59 -3.51
C TRP A 55 -5.83 13.92 -3.08
N GLN A 56 -5.99 14.83 -2.11
CA GLN A 56 -7.29 15.24 -1.61
C GLN A 56 -8.11 15.90 -2.74
N GLY A 57 -7.54 16.89 -3.44
CA GLY A 57 -8.24 17.60 -4.52
C GLY A 57 -8.62 16.72 -5.72
N ILE A 58 -7.79 15.73 -6.06
CA ILE A 58 -8.12 14.75 -7.12
C ILE A 58 -9.19 13.75 -6.63
N SER A 59 -9.17 13.38 -5.34
CA SER A 59 -10.15 12.44 -4.77
C SER A 59 -11.53 13.05 -4.58
N THR A 60 -11.62 14.36 -4.28
CA THR A 60 -12.88 15.11 -4.13
C THR A 60 -13.35 15.77 -5.42
N GLY A 61 -12.50 15.84 -6.45
CA GLY A 61 -12.76 16.60 -7.68
C GLY A 61 -12.61 18.12 -7.53
N VAL A 62 -12.23 18.63 -6.35
CA VAL A 62 -12.09 20.07 -6.06
C VAL A 62 -10.62 20.42 -5.84
N LEU A 63 -9.98 20.97 -6.88
CA LEU A 63 -8.58 21.39 -6.82
C LEU A 63 -8.46 22.90 -6.58
N LYS A 64 -7.58 23.31 -5.65
CA LYS A 64 -7.18 24.73 -5.50
C LYS A 64 -6.24 25.11 -6.65
N GLY A 65 -6.56 26.18 -7.39
CA GLY A 65 -5.88 26.57 -8.63
C GLY A 65 -4.35 26.67 -8.52
N ASP A 66 -3.86 27.23 -7.41
CA ASP A 66 -2.44 27.44 -7.14
C ASP A 66 -1.62 26.12 -7.13
N LEU A 67 -2.25 24.98 -6.82
CA LEU A 67 -1.58 23.68 -6.68
C LEU A 67 -1.04 23.13 -8.01
N ALA A 68 -1.72 23.43 -9.12
CA ALA A 68 -1.26 23.08 -10.47
C ALA A 68 0.04 23.84 -10.82
N LEU A 69 0.13 25.08 -10.36
CA LEU A 69 1.22 26.00 -10.71
C LEU A 69 2.47 25.80 -9.85
N LYS A 70 2.36 25.29 -8.61
CA LYS A 70 3.50 24.97 -7.75
C LYS A 70 4.53 24.06 -8.46
N ALA A 71 5.80 24.47 -8.44
CA ALA A 71 6.89 23.67 -8.99
C ALA A 71 7.20 22.47 -8.07
N ALA A 72 7.29 21.26 -8.65
CA ALA A 72 7.72 20.08 -7.91
C ALA A 72 9.23 20.12 -7.61
N GLY A 73 9.65 19.55 -6.47
CA GLY A 73 11.06 19.50 -6.05
C GLY A 73 11.99 18.83 -7.06
N LYS A 74 13.31 19.03 -6.86
CA LYS A 74 14.36 18.39 -7.68
C LYS A 74 14.21 16.87 -7.65
N MET A 75 14.35 16.22 -8.80
CA MET A 75 14.20 14.78 -8.93
C MET A 75 15.38 14.06 -8.26
N SER A 76 15.09 13.01 -7.50
CA SER A 76 16.08 12.06 -7.01
C SER A 76 15.54 10.65 -7.21
N HIS A 77 16.38 9.73 -7.69
CA HIS A 77 16.03 8.31 -7.84
C HIS A 77 15.68 7.62 -6.50
N SER A 78 16.03 8.23 -5.36
CA SER A 78 15.65 7.80 -4.02
C SER A 78 14.36 8.42 -3.47
N ARG A 79 13.65 9.26 -4.23
CA ARG A 79 12.45 9.98 -3.77
C ARG A 79 11.24 9.73 -4.66
N TRP A 80 10.62 8.57 -4.51
CA TRP A 80 9.39 8.18 -5.22
C TRP A 80 8.22 9.12 -4.95
N LEU A 81 8.15 9.72 -3.75
CA LEU A 81 7.20 10.78 -3.39
C LEU A 81 7.22 11.96 -4.38
N THR A 82 8.42 12.47 -4.72
CA THR A 82 8.58 13.56 -5.70
C THR A 82 8.17 13.13 -7.11
N THR A 83 8.29 11.83 -7.43
CA THR A 83 7.85 11.27 -8.72
C THR A 83 6.33 11.15 -8.78
N ALA A 84 5.68 10.65 -7.72
CA ALA A 84 4.22 10.64 -7.59
C ALA A 84 3.64 12.06 -7.73
N ASN A 85 4.21 13.04 -7.03
CA ASN A 85 3.83 14.45 -7.12
C ASN A 85 3.87 15.01 -8.55
N ARG A 86 4.88 14.63 -9.33
CA ARG A 86 5.01 15.05 -10.74
C ARG A 86 3.94 14.41 -11.63
N VAL A 87 3.61 13.13 -11.42
CA VAL A 87 2.52 12.46 -12.14
C VAL A 87 1.16 13.10 -11.82
N LEU A 88 0.88 13.36 -10.53
CA LEU A 88 -0.35 14.05 -10.13
C LEU A 88 -0.44 15.46 -10.75
N ARG A 89 0.67 16.19 -10.81
CA ARG A 89 0.73 17.51 -11.46
C ARG A 89 0.53 17.42 -12.98
N LEU A 90 1.13 16.44 -13.65
CA LEU A 90 0.93 16.20 -15.10
C LEU A 90 -0.53 15.86 -15.43
N TYR A 91 -1.21 15.11 -14.56
CA TYR A 91 -2.64 14.83 -14.67
C TYR A 91 -3.49 16.08 -14.50
N VAL A 92 -3.16 16.93 -13.52
CA VAL A 92 -3.91 18.16 -13.19
C VAL A 92 -3.74 19.28 -14.22
N VAL A 93 -2.54 19.44 -14.78
CA VAL A 93 -2.23 20.54 -15.72
C VAL A 93 -2.76 20.27 -17.13
N ASN A 94 -3.06 19.02 -17.47
CA ASN A 94 -3.59 18.65 -18.77
C ASN A 94 -5.08 18.30 -18.67
N ASN A 95 -5.94 19.00 -19.42
CA ASN A 95 -7.38 18.73 -19.47
C ASN A 95 -7.70 17.35 -20.10
N GLU A 96 -6.83 16.84 -20.96
CA GLU A 96 -6.95 15.51 -21.58
C GLU A 96 -5.69 14.67 -21.29
N PRO A 97 -5.50 14.19 -20.04
CA PRO A 97 -4.29 13.47 -19.67
C PRO A 97 -4.27 12.08 -20.33
N PHE A 98 -3.10 11.70 -20.84
CA PHE A 98 -2.90 10.38 -21.45
C PHE A 98 -3.34 9.25 -20.50
N GLN A 99 -3.88 8.18 -21.08
CA GLN A 99 -4.43 7.04 -20.33
C GLN A 99 -3.47 6.44 -19.31
N ASN A 100 -2.18 6.42 -19.62
CA ASN A 100 -1.15 5.89 -18.73
C ASN A 100 -0.95 6.82 -17.52
N VAL A 101 -1.06 8.14 -17.74
CA VAL A 101 -1.09 9.16 -16.66
C VAL A 101 -2.38 9.05 -15.85
N LYS A 102 -3.55 8.83 -16.47
CA LYS A 102 -4.82 8.55 -15.78
C LYS A 102 -4.70 7.31 -14.87
N MET A 103 -4.13 6.22 -15.38
CA MET A 103 -3.94 4.97 -14.65
C MET A 103 -2.91 5.09 -13.52
N LEU A 104 -1.78 5.77 -13.76
CA LEU A 104 -0.81 6.07 -12.72
C LEU A 104 -1.38 6.98 -11.64
N THR A 105 -2.13 8.03 -11.99
CA THR A 105 -2.85 8.88 -11.02
C THR A 105 -3.86 8.06 -10.22
N LYS A 106 -4.65 7.19 -10.87
CA LYS A 106 -5.59 6.28 -10.19
C LYS A 106 -4.86 5.36 -9.21
N PHE A 107 -3.72 4.78 -9.60
CA PHE A 107 -2.89 3.96 -8.70
C PHE A 107 -2.27 4.77 -7.56
N ILE A 108 -1.75 5.97 -7.85
CA ILE A 108 -1.19 6.86 -6.85
C ILE A 108 -2.24 7.22 -5.81
N VAL A 109 -3.45 7.59 -6.26
CA VAL A 109 -4.55 8.00 -5.38
C VAL A 109 -5.15 6.82 -4.61
N LYS A 110 -5.39 5.68 -5.28
CA LYS A 110 -6.07 4.51 -4.68
C LYS A 110 -5.16 3.57 -3.88
N VAL A 111 -3.86 3.56 -4.13
CA VAL A 111 -2.93 2.62 -3.50
C VAL A 111 -1.80 3.39 -2.83
N TYR A 112 -0.93 4.03 -3.62
CA TYR A 112 0.34 4.56 -3.12
C TYR A 112 0.15 5.61 -2.01
N ALA A 113 -0.60 6.68 -2.26
CA ALA A 113 -0.78 7.79 -1.33
C ALA A 113 -1.52 7.35 -0.07
N MET A 114 -2.65 6.63 -0.21
CA MET A 114 -3.39 6.09 0.94
C MET A 114 -2.49 5.19 1.81
N CYS A 115 -1.81 4.21 1.23
CA CYS A 115 -0.93 3.33 2.01
C CYS A 115 0.27 4.10 2.60
N TRP A 116 0.86 5.06 1.87
CA TRP A 116 1.96 5.89 2.36
C TRP A 116 1.56 6.69 3.60
N PHE A 117 0.38 7.34 3.57
CA PHE A 117 -0.16 8.09 4.70
C PHE A 117 -0.57 7.17 5.87
N GLU A 118 -1.25 6.06 5.60
CA GLU A 118 -1.60 5.07 6.63
C GLU A 118 -0.34 4.51 7.34
N ILE A 119 0.72 4.16 6.59
CA ILE A 119 2.00 3.71 7.15
C ILE A 119 2.67 4.80 7.99
N LYS A 120 2.60 6.08 7.57
CA LYS A 120 3.17 7.20 8.33
C LYS A 120 2.45 7.44 9.66
N CYS A 121 1.14 7.24 9.73
CA CYS A 121 0.38 7.30 10.98
C CYS A 121 0.54 6.03 11.84
N GLN A 122 0.70 4.87 11.22
CA GLN A 122 0.70 3.55 11.88
C GLN A 122 1.98 2.77 11.55
N TRP A 123 3.15 3.34 11.89
CA TRP A 123 4.47 2.83 11.50
C TRP A 123 5.01 1.66 12.35
N SER A 124 4.24 1.19 13.33
CA SER A 124 4.66 0.12 14.25
C SER A 124 4.59 -1.25 13.58
N CYS A 125 5.48 -2.17 13.98
CA CYS A 125 5.54 -3.52 13.40
C CYS A 125 4.23 -4.31 13.55
N LYS A 126 3.44 -4.04 14.60
CA LYS A 126 2.10 -4.62 14.80
C LYS A 126 1.11 -4.30 13.67
N ASP A 127 1.28 -3.16 13.01
CA ASP A 127 0.39 -2.68 11.95
C ASP A 127 0.91 -3.12 10.57
N GLY A 128 2.16 -3.59 10.46
CA GLY A 128 2.81 -3.88 9.19
C GLY A 128 2.15 -5.00 8.37
N ALA A 129 1.68 -6.07 9.02
CA ALA A 129 0.92 -7.12 8.34
C ALA A 129 -0.43 -6.60 7.81
N ARG A 130 -1.05 -5.68 8.56
CA ARG A 130 -2.30 -5.02 8.16
C ARG A 130 -2.09 -4.09 6.97
N HIS A 131 -0.98 -3.35 6.95
CA HIS A 131 -0.60 -2.53 5.79
C HIS A 131 -0.32 -3.36 4.55
N LEU A 132 0.39 -4.48 4.66
CA LEU A 132 0.60 -5.40 3.53
C LEU A 132 -0.74 -5.94 3.00
N PHE A 133 -1.63 -6.42 3.88
CA PHE A 133 -2.96 -6.87 3.49
C PHE A 133 -3.79 -5.77 2.82
N ARG A 134 -3.73 -4.53 3.31
CA ARG A 134 -4.38 -3.37 2.68
C ARG A 134 -3.77 -3.01 1.33
N ILE A 135 -2.46 -3.10 1.14
CA ILE A 135 -1.79 -2.88 -0.16
C ILE A 135 -2.27 -3.92 -1.19
N ILE A 136 -2.36 -5.19 -0.79
CA ILE A 136 -2.87 -6.27 -1.65
C ILE A 136 -4.35 -6.03 -1.98
N GLY A 137 -5.19 -5.75 -0.98
CA GLY A 137 -6.62 -5.48 -1.19
C GLY A 137 -6.87 -4.26 -2.07
N LYS A 138 -6.23 -3.12 -1.77
CA LYS A 138 -6.34 -1.88 -2.57
C LYS A 138 -5.76 -2.04 -3.98
N SER A 139 -4.93 -3.03 -4.27
CA SER A 139 -4.44 -3.31 -5.63
C SER A 139 -5.34 -4.27 -6.43
N ARG A 140 -6.28 -5.01 -5.81
CA ARG A 140 -7.13 -5.99 -6.53
C ARG A 140 -8.06 -5.39 -7.60
N TYR A 141 -8.32 -4.06 -7.60
CA TYR A 141 -9.11 -3.42 -8.67
C TYR A 141 -8.36 -3.32 -10.01
N LEU A 142 -7.06 -3.58 -10.04
CA LEU A 142 -6.21 -3.40 -11.22
C LEU A 142 -6.48 -4.52 -12.24
N PRO A 143 -6.44 -4.22 -13.55
CA PRO A 143 -6.56 -5.23 -14.60
C PRO A 143 -5.54 -6.35 -14.42
N GLU A 144 -5.89 -7.58 -14.82
CA GLU A 144 -5.03 -8.76 -14.67
C GLU A 144 -3.61 -8.55 -15.25
N GLU A 145 -3.52 -7.86 -16.38
CA GLU A 145 -2.27 -7.42 -17.02
C GLU A 145 -1.36 -6.64 -16.07
N ILE A 146 -1.92 -5.73 -15.28
CA ILE A 146 -1.20 -4.93 -14.29
C ILE A 146 -0.93 -5.73 -13.02
N THR A 147 -1.87 -6.58 -12.61
CA THR A 147 -1.74 -7.45 -11.44
C THR A 147 -0.56 -8.43 -11.61
N LYS A 148 -0.33 -8.94 -12.82
CA LYS A 148 0.87 -9.74 -13.18
C LYS A 148 2.20 -9.00 -13.01
N VAL A 149 2.21 -7.67 -13.04
CA VAL A 149 3.42 -6.83 -12.85
C VAL A 149 3.68 -6.55 -11.37
N ILE A 150 2.62 -6.30 -10.59
CA ILE A 150 2.73 -5.89 -9.19
C ILE A 150 2.83 -7.06 -8.23
N ASP A 151 2.13 -8.18 -8.46
CA ASP A 151 2.08 -9.30 -7.51
C ASP A 151 3.45 -9.92 -7.25
N PRO A 152 4.31 -10.18 -8.27
CA PRO A 152 5.69 -10.61 -8.03
C PRO A 152 6.53 -9.57 -7.27
N VAL A 153 6.16 -8.30 -7.25
CA VAL A 153 6.83 -7.26 -6.45
C VAL A 153 6.35 -7.30 -5.01
N ILE A 154 5.06 -7.52 -4.76
CA ILE A 154 4.51 -7.74 -3.42
C ILE A 154 5.10 -9.02 -2.81
N GLU A 155 5.16 -10.13 -3.55
CA GLU A 155 5.70 -11.41 -3.08
C GLU A 155 7.17 -11.31 -2.65
N ARG A 156 8.01 -10.65 -3.46
CA ARG A 156 9.44 -10.45 -3.16
C ARG A 156 9.73 -9.47 -2.01
N ASN A 157 8.81 -8.54 -1.72
CA ASN A 157 9.03 -7.48 -0.72
C ASN A 157 8.10 -7.57 0.50
N GLY A 158 7.15 -8.51 0.51
CA GLY A 158 6.10 -8.66 1.51
C GLY A 158 6.59 -9.25 2.84
N PHE A 159 7.70 -8.76 3.40
CA PHE A 159 8.29 -9.18 4.68
C PHE A 159 7.25 -9.29 5.81
N PHE A 160 6.29 -8.36 5.86
CA PHE A 160 5.22 -8.39 6.88
C PHE A 160 4.17 -9.50 6.69
N GLY A 161 4.27 -10.28 5.62
CA GLY A 161 3.51 -11.51 5.40
C GLY A 161 4.12 -12.73 6.10
N HIS A 162 5.33 -12.65 6.66
CA HIS A 162 5.90 -13.74 7.45
C HIS A 162 4.99 -14.14 8.63
N PRO A 163 4.89 -15.43 8.98
CA PRO A 163 4.01 -15.92 10.06
C PRO A 163 4.20 -15.21 11.40
N GLU A 164 5.41 -14.78 11.74
CA GLU A 164 5.68 -14.04 12.98
C GLU A 164 5.07 -12.65 12.95
N ASN A 165 5.15 -11.95 11.81
CA ASN A 165 4.56 -10.63 11.63
C ASN A 165 3.01 -10.71 11.62
N LEU A 166 2.44 -11.78 11.06
CA LEU A 166 1.02 -12.07 11.16
C LEU A 166 0.61 -12.31 12.64
N LEU A 167 1.37 -13.13 13.38
CA LEU A 167 1.09 -13.40 14.80
C LEU A 167 1.23 -12.15 15.68
N ILE A 168 2.20 -11.27 15.43
CA ILE A 168 2.35 -9.99 16.13
C ILE A 168 1.14 -9.08 15.89
N ALA A 169 0.64 -9.01 14.65
CA ALA A 169 -0.57 -8.24 14.34
C ALA A 169 -1.83 -8.80 15.02
N ILE A 170 -2.00 -10.13 15.03
CA ILE A 170 -3.12 -10.80 15.71
C ILE A 170 -3.03 -10.62 17.24
N LEU A 171 -1.82 -10.62 17.82
CA LEU A 171 -1.57 -10.37 19.25
C LEU A 171 -1.98 -8.95 19.68
N TRP A 172 -2.02 -8.01 18.73
CA TRP A 172 -2.49 -6.62 18.92
C TRP A 172 -3.89 -6.34 18.36
N ASP A 173 -4.66 -7.37 17.96
CA ASP A 173 -6.06 -7.21 17.55
C ASP A 173 -6.92 -6.70 18.73
N ASN A 174 -7.88 -5.82 18.45
CA ASN A 174 -8.79 -5.27 19.47
C ASN A 174 -9.67 -6.36 20.13
N ARG A 175 -9.93 -7.47 19.44
CA ARG A 175 -10.76 -8.59 19.90
C ARG A 175 -9.96 -9.53 20.80
N LYS A 176 -10.43 -9.73 22.04
CA LYS A 176 -9.76 -10.57 23.06
C LYS A 176 -9.48 -12.01 22.56
N HIS A 177 -10.45 -12.65 21.91
CA HIS A 177 -10.32 -14.02 21.40
C HIS A 177 -9.23 -14.17 20.33
N MET A 178 -8.95 -13.13 19.54
CA MET A 178 -7.86 -13.13 18.56
C MET A 178 -6.50 -13.06 19.25
N ARG A 179 -6.34 -12.18 20.26
CA ARG A 179 -5.11 -12.12 21.07
C ARG A 179 -4.83 -13.44 21.79
N GLU A 180 -5.87 -14.07 22.34
CA GLU A 180 -5.80 -15.40 22.97
C GLU A 180 -5.48 -16.51 21.95
N LEU A 181 -5.92 -16.40 20.70
CA LEU A 181 -5.54 -17.31 19.62
C LEU A 181 -4.05 -17.15 19.26
N ALA A 182 -3.55 -15.93 19.06
CA ALA A 182 -2.13 -15.67 18.82
C ALA A 182 -1.25 -16.19 19.96
N LEU A 183 -1.61 -15.89 21.21
CA LEU A 183 -0.89 -16.38 22.39
C LEU A 183 -0.83 -17.91 22.43
N ARG A 184 -1.96 -18.60 22.21
CA ARG A 184 -1.99 -20.09 22.15
C ARG A 184 -1.11 -20.65 21.01
N ARG A 185 -1.09 -20.01 19.84
CA ARG A 185 -0.23 -20.43 18.71
C ARG A 185 1.26 -20.24 19.03
N ILE A 186 1.63 -19.11 19.65
CA ILE A 186 3.01 -18.82 20.07
C ILE A 186 3.47 -19.80 21.15
N LEU A 187 2.65 -20.05 22.19
CA LEU A 187 2.97 -20.99 23.26
C LEU A 187 3.11 -22.42 22.73
N LYS A 188 2.17 -22.87 21.87
CA LYS A 188 2.25 -24.20 21.23
C LYS A 188 3.55 -24.35 20.42
N TYR A 189 3.90 -23.36 19.60
CA TYR A 189 5.14 -23.40 18.82
C TYR A 189 6.37 -23.48 19.73
N ARG A 190 6.42 -22.67 20.79
CA ARG A 190 7.53 -22.69 21.77
C ARG A 190 7.65 -24.01 22.54
N SER A 191 6.56 -24.74 22.76
CA SER A 191 6.61 -26.06 23.41
C SER A 191 7.06 -27.20 22.48
N THR A 192 7.09 -26.99 21.17
CA THR A 192 7.44 -28.02 20.16
C THR A 192 8.65 -27.68 19.31
N ALA A 193 9.18 -26.47 19.42
CA ALA A 193 10.37 -26.05 18.69
C ALA A 193 11.62 -26.57 19.40
N GLU A 194 12.38 -27.43 18.70
CA GLU A 194 13.78 -27.64 19.03
C GLU A 194 14.56 -26.34 18.85
N ILE A 195 15.63 -26.16 19.62
CA ILE A 195 16.49 -24.97 19.52
C ILE A 195 17.41 -25.14 18.31
N GLU A 196 16.88 -24.87 17.12
CA GLU A 196 17.71 -24.63 15.94
C GLU A 196 18.50 -23.32 16.10
N ASP A 197 19.70 -23.29 15.51
CA ASP A 197 20.54 -22.10 15.42
C ASP A 197 19.92 -21.03 14.47
N VAL A 198 20.59 -19.88 14.31
CA VAL A 198 20.13 -18.67 13.59
C VAL A 198 19.15 -18.95 12.44
N ARG A 199 17.88 -18.59 12.66
CA ARG A 199 16.78 -18.83 11.71
C ARG A 199 17.10 -18.32 10.30
N ILE A 200 17.16 -19.24 9.34
CA ILE A 200 17.21 -18.91 7.91
C ILE A 200 15.82 -18.45 7.44
N PHE A 201 15.70 -17.19 7.07
CA PHE A 201 14.49 -16.66 6.44
C PHE A 201 14.32 -17.27 5.04
N ARG A 202 13.40 -18.25 4.90
CA ARG A 202 12.95 -18.74 3.60
C ARG A 202 12.06 -17.71 2.91
N ALA A 203 12.07 -17.69 1.58
CA ALA A 203 11.36 -16.71 0.76
C ALA A 203 9.89 -16.55 1.16
N VAL A 204 9.42 -15.29 1.22
CA VAL A 204 8.09 -14.94 1.74
C VAL A 204 6.96 -15.37 0.80
N GLU A 205 7.27 -15.75 -0.44
CA GLU A 205 6.35 -16.13 -1.52
C GLU A 205 5.17 -17.00 -1.03
N ARG A 206 5.42 -18.10 -0.31
CA ARG A 206 4.32 -18.97 0.20
C ARG A 206 3.40 -18.25 1.20
N SER A 207 3.94 -17.36 2.02
CA SER A 207 3.16 -16.64 3.04
C SER A 207 2.45 -15.43 2.42
N VAL A 208 3.09 -14.70 1.50
CA VAL A 208 2.42 -13.65 0.73
C VAL A 208 1.33 -14.24 -0.14
N LYS A 209 1.54 -15.39 -0.79
CA LYS A 209 0.51 -16.08 -1.57
C LYS A 209 -0.73 -16.38 -0.73
N LEU A 210 -0.58 -16.90 0.49
CA LEU A 210 -1.71 -17.11 1.42
C LEU A 210 -2.40 -15.79 1.82
N VAL A 211 -1.65 -14.70 2.00
CA VAL A 211 -2.21 -13.36 2.25
C VAL A 211 -2.92 -12.83 1.01
N THR A 212 -2.44 -13.12 -0.20
CA THR A 212 -3.07 -12.77 -1.48
C THR A 212 -4.35 -13.58 -1.70
N GLU A 213 -4.34 -14.88 -1.48
CA GLU A 213 -5.53 -15.76 -1.51
C GLU A 213 -6.58 -15.30 -0.49
N ALA A 214 -6.19 -14.98 0.74
CA ALA A 214 -7.08 -14.42 1.76
C ALA A 214 -7.57 -13.00 1.39
N SER A 215 -6.75 -12.18 0.75
CA SER A 215 -7.14 -10.85 0.27
C SER A 215 -8.13 -10.95 -0.89
N ILE A 216 -7.94 -11.88 -1.82
CA ILE A 216 -8.91 -12.21 -2.87
C ILE A 216 -10.22 -12.66 -2.20
N ALA A 217 -10.20 -13.64 -1.29
CA ALA A 217 -11.42 -14.10 -0.61
C ALA A 217 -12.20 -13.00 0.15
N VAL A 218 -11.54 -11.91 0.56
CA VAL A 218 -12.15 -10.76 1.25
C VAL A 218 -12.52 -9.60 0.32
N TYR A 219 -11.90 -9.49 -0.86
CA TYR A 219 -12.05 -8.34 -1.77
C TYR A 219 -12.44 -8.70 -3.21
N CYS A 220 -12.71 -9.98 -3.53
CA CYS A 220 -13.15 -10.40 -4.87
C CYS A 220 -14.56 -9.91 -5.18
N PRO A 221 -14.89 -9.63 -6.46
CA PRO A 221 -16.25 -9.25 -6.86
C PRO A 221 -17.32 -10.30 -6.49
N GLU A 222 -17.01 -11.60 -6.48
CA GLU A 222 -17.98 -12.65 -6.16
C GLU A 222 -18.34 -12.73 -4.65
N ALA A 223 -17.61 -12.05 -3.77
CA ALA A 223 -17.85 -12.06 -2.32
C ALA A 223 -18.69 -10.85 -1.84
N ARG A 224 -19.47 -10.23 -2.75
CA ARG A 224 -20.20 -8.97 -2.48
C ARG A 224 -21.69 -9.12 -2.16
N ASP A 225 -22.20 -10.35 -2.13
CA ASP A 225 -23.58 -10.64 -1.73
C ASP A 225 -23.66 -11.11 -0.26
N GLU A 226 -23.47 -10.16 0.66
CA GLU A 226 -24.24 -9.96 1.90
C GLU A 226 -23.61 -8.83 2.72
N PHE A 227 -24.41 -7.82 3.10
CA PHE A 227 -24.01 -6.57 3.79
C PHE A 227 -23.09 -5.62 2.99
N ILE A 228 -23.70 -4.80 2.14
CA ILE A 228 -24.11 -3.43 2.49
C ILE A 228 -25.33 -3.09 1.61
N ARG A 229 -26.45 -2.75 2.26
CA ARG A 229 -27.69 -2.32 1.57
C ARG A 229 -27.67 -0.80 1.38
N ASP A 230 -28.32 -0.37 0.30
CA ASP A 230 -28.86 0.96 -0.04
C ASP A 230 -27.91 2.18 0.08
#